data_AF-A0A2Z6RVE4-F1
#
_entry.id   AF-A0A2Z6RVE4-F1
#
_cell.length_a   1.000
_cell.length_b   1.000
_cell.length_c   1.000
_cell.angle_alpha   90.00
_cell.angle_beta   90.00
_cell.angle_gamma   90.00
#
_symmetry.space_group_name_H-M   'P 1'
#
loop_
_entity.id
_entity.type
_entity.pdbx_description
1 polymer ?
#
loop_
_entity_poly.entity_id
_entity_poly.type
_entity_poly.pdbx_seq_one_letter_code
_entity_poly.pdbx_strand_id
1 'polypeptide(L)'
;MRAILLEKDIEEHITKTIGEIDVQIEGTLKKGSGSYNPTPSKLANKKCTINPDNQGLIDMETNKPFEKYLQGALGVYFAYQDGHTDHLGRRIFRAKNLKPYLERVKLDGIPMPTPIYPRIFNKIEEMNPDISINVWEWKEETATPKPTEEEKYGQKNHFLWIKNPNGLVFKDTAHHGEKHLCNRCFQSFPSENTLVHHQEHCFWLGEVTQRVDLPVKGVNDFEQFKNYSQMINASCVIIADFEAGNKKPDLINGEKTHIISEQYANSFCYLVHWIDTGDVWGPFLYRGENATQEFVQRIDQELVKINEVLAIKHERIEIEEDKKRFAEAISCWICKGKFDIDTNEIERLEDKITYHKEKLKNFKKESAEYN
;
A
#
# COMPACT_ATOMS: atom_id res chain seq x y z
N MET A 1 -50.43 4.38 16.33
CA MET A 1 -49.00 4.15 16.10
C MET A 1 -48.43 3.42 17.31
N ARG A 2 -48.15 2.12 17.19
CA ARG A 2 -47.37 1.39 18.21
C ARG A 2 -45.91 1.42 17.76
N ALA A 3 -45.03 1.93 18.61
CA ALA A 3 -43.59 1.90 18.39
C ALA A 3 -43.15 0.43 18.29
N ILE A 4 -42.47 0.07 17.21
CA ILE A 4 -42.17 -1.32 16.87
C ILE A 4 -41.02 -1.88 17.72
N LEU A 5 -40.16 -1.03 18.30
CA LEU A 5 -39.15 -1.41 19.30
C LEU A 5 -38.89 -0.22 20.24
N LEU A 6 -38.79 -0.46 21.55
CA LEU A 6 -38.35 0.56 22.51
C LEU A 6 -36.82 0.59 22.55
N GLU A 7 -36.24 1.73 22.92
CA GLU A 7 -34.78 1.97 22.91
C GLU A 7 -33.99 0.92 23.71
N LYS A 8 -34.57 0.40 24.80
CA LYS A 8 -34.01 -0.69 25.61
C LYS A 8 -33.93 -2.02 24.86
N ASP A 9 -34.88 -2.29 23.96
CA ASP A 9 -34.89 -3.52 23.15
C ASP A 9 -33.76 -3.50 22.12
N ILE A 10 -33.38 -2.30 21.65
CA ILE A 10 -32.26 -2.10 20.72
C ILE A 10 -30.93 -2.32 21.45
N GLU A 11 -30.75 -1.75 22.65
CA GLU A 11 -29.54 -1.96 23.47
C GLU A 11 -29.36 -3.43 23.86
N GLU A 12 -30.43 -4.12 24.27
CA GLU A 12 -30.36 -5.54 24.62
C GLU A 12 -30.01 -6.41 23.40
N HIS A 13 -30.59 -6.09 22.23
CA HIS A 13 -30.27 -6.79 20.98
C HIS A 13 -28.82 -6.57 20.56
N ILE A 14 -28.34 -5.32 20.58
CA ILE A 14 -26.95 -4.99 20.27
C ILE A 14 -25.99 -5.71 21.22
N THR A 15 -26.26 -5.67 22.53
CA THR A 15 -25.41 -6.32 23.54
C THR A 15 -25.36 -7.83 23.37
N LYS A 16 -26.50 -8.45 23.03
CA LYS A 16 -26.59 -9.89 22.78
C LYS A 16 -25.90 -10.30 21.48
N THR A 17 -26.04 -9.50 20.41
CA THR A 17 -25.35 -9.73 19.14
C THR A 17 -23.83 -9.56 19.29
N ILE A 18 -23.37 -8.57 20.07
CA ILE A 18 -21.94 -8.40 20.41
C ILE A 18 -21.43 -9.62 21.17
N GLY A 19 -22.17 -10.10 22.18
CA GLY A 19 -21.79 -11.31 22.93
C GLY A 19 -21.75 -12.58 22.07
N GLU A 20 -22.69 -12.75 21.13
CA GLU A 20 -22.69 -13.89 20.19
C GLU A 20 -21.53 -13.81 19.18
N ILE A 21 -21.17 -12.61 18.73
CA ILE A 21 -19.99 -12.37 17.88
C ILE A 21 -18.71 -12.68 18.66
N ASP A 22 -18.59 -12.22 19.91
CA ASP A 22 -17.42 -12.50 20.76
C ASP A 22 -17.27 -14.01 21.03
N VAL A 23 -18.37 -14.73 21.28
CA VAL A 23 -18.34 -16.19 21.47
C VAL A 23 -17.97 -16.93 20.17
N GLN A 24 -18.42 -16.46 19.01
CA GLN A 24 -18.02 -17.02 17.71
C GLN A 24 -16.55 -16.72 17.38
N ILE A 25 -16.06 -15.52 17.71
CA ILE A 25 -14.64 -15.14 17.60
C ILE A 25 -13.81 -16.04 18.51
N GLU A 26 -14.19 -16.20 19.78
CA GLU A 26 -13.53 -17.11 20.72
C GLU A 26 -13.54 -18.57 20.24
N GLY A 27 -14.68 -19.06 19.73
CA GLY A 27 -14.82 -20.41 19.22
C GLY A 27 -13.94 -20.67 17.98
N THR A 28 -13.71 -19.64 17.17
CA THR A 28 -12.85 -19.70 15.99
C THR A 28 -11.36 -19.60 16.40
N LEU A 29 -11.03 -18.74 17.35
CA LEU A 29 -9.68 -18.65 17.96
C LEU A 29 -9.25 -19.98 18.60
N LYS A 30 -10.17 -20.79 19.15
CA LYS A 30 -9.86 -22.07 19.80
C LYS A 30 -9.56 -23.23 18.82
N LYS A 31 -9.86 -23.12 17.52
CA LYS A 31 -9.80 -24.26 16.56
C LYS A 31 -8.47 -24.49 15.83
N GLY A 32 -7.43 -23.69 16.07
CA GLY A 32 -6.06 -23.95 15.56
C GLY A 32 -5.14 -24.49 16.66
N SER A 33 -4.19 -25.37 16.28
CA SER A 33 -3.29 -26.03 17.22
C SER A 33 -2.39 -25.05 17.98
N GLY A 34 -2.40 -25.10 19.31
CA GLY A 34 -1.48 -24.35 20.19
C GLY A 34 -0.08 -24.99 20.29
N SER A 35 0.35 -25.74 19.28
CA SER A 35 1.62 -26.48 19.29
C SER A 35 2.51 -26.14 18.10
N TYR A 36 3.82 -26.29 18.29
CA TYR A 36 4.84 -26.20 17.26
C TYR A 36 4.43 -26.95 15.98
N ASN A 37 4.39 -26.22 14.87
CA ASN A 37 4.22 -26.82 13.54
C ASN A 37 5.59 -26.98 12.88
N PRO A 38 6.01 -28.22 12.54
CA PRO A 38 7.25 -28.45 11.79
C PRO A 38 7.24 -27.69 10.46
N THR A 39 8.39 -27.11 10.10
CA THR A 39 8.54 -26.45 8.80
C THR A 39 8.29 -27.45 7.67
N PRO A 40 7.42 -27.14 6.69
CA PRO A 40 7.20 -28.01 5.53
C PRO A 40 8.53 -28.39 4.86
N SER A 41 8.69 -29.65 4.46
CA SER A 41 9.97 -30.20 3.96
C SER A 41 10.57 -29.37 2.82
N LYS A 42 9.74 -28.90 1.89
CA LYS A 42 10.17 -28.05 0.77
C LYS A 42 10.69 -26.68 1.22
N LEU A 43 10.05 -26.05 2.20
CA LEU A 43 10.52 -24.80 2.80
C LEU A 43 11.79 -25.02 3.63
N ALA A 44 11.86 -26.12 4.39
CA ALA A 44 13.05 -26.49 5.16
C ALA A 44 14.28 -26.72 4.25
N ASN A 45 14.07 -27.34 3.08
CA ASN A 45 15.13 -27.58 2.09
C ASN A 45 15.71 -26.29 1.50
N LYS A 46 14.96 -25.18 1.48
CA LYS A 46 15.47 -23.87 1.06
C LYS A 46 16.49 -23.30 2.07
N LYS A 47 16.57 -23.83 3.30
CA LYS A 47 17.49 -23.42 4.38
C LYS A 47 17.48 -21.90 4.66
N CYS A 48 16.38 -21.23 4.34
CA CYS A 48 16.23 -19.79 4.39
C CYS A 48 15.39 -19.28 5.57
N THR A 49 14.86 -20.18 6.41
CA THR A 49 14.04 -19.85 7.57
C THR A 49 14.60 -20.44 8.86
N ILE A 50 14.23 -19.84 9.99
CA ILE A 50 14.42 -20.40 11.33
C ILE A 50 13.04 -20.49 11.99
N ASN A 51 12.69 -21.68 12.46
CA ASN A 51 11.42 -21.96 13.11
C ASN A 51 11.63 -22.07 14.65
N PRO A 52 11.16 -21.09 15.44
CA PRO A 52 11.17 -21.16 16.89
C PRO A 52 10.33 -22.33 17.40
N ASP A 53 10.97 -23.22 18.16
CA ASP A 53 10.35 -24.40 18.74
C ASP A 53 9.86 -24.10 20.17
N ASN A 54 8.55 -23.87 20.26
CA ASN A 54 7.81 -23.71 21.51
C ASN A 54 7.16 -25.01 22.00
N GLN A 55 7.49 -26.17 21.41
CA GLN A 55 6.85 -27.43 21.76
C GLN A 55 7.02 -27.74 23.25
N GLY A 56 5.89 -28.08 23.89
CA GLY A 56 5.83 -28.43 25.31
C GLY A 56 5.99 -27.24 26.27
N LEU A 57 6.07 -26.01 25.78
CA LEU A 57 6.08 -24.82 26.63
C LEU A 57 4.66 -24.46 27.07
N ILE A 58 4.52 -24.10 28.34
CA ILE A 58 3.28 -23.65 28.96
C ILE A 58 3.49 -22.20 29.40
N ASP A 59 2.53 -21.35 29.09
CA ASP A 59 2.49 -19.99 29.58
C ASP A 59 2.08 -20.00 31.07
N MET A 60 2.94 -19.46 31.94
CA MET A 60 2.76 -19.56 33.40
C MET A 60 1.57 -18.74 33.92
N GLU A 61 1.17 -17.69 33.22
CA GLU A 61 0.06 -16.81 33.63
C GLU A 61 -1.29 -17.43 33.28
N THR A 62 -1.36 -18.06 32.11
CA THR A 62 -2.62 -18.60 31.57
C THR A 62 -2.77 -20.10 31.76
N ASN A 63 -1.70 -20.82 32.13
CA ASN A 63 -1.61 -22.28 32.19
C ASN A 63 -2.05 -22.97 30.89
N LYS A 64 -1.85 -22.29 29.75
CA LYS A 64 -2.19 -22.75 28.39
C LYS A 64 -0.90 -23.01 27.59
N PRO A 65 -0.97 -23.72 26.45
CA PRO A 65 0.16 -23.84 25.54
C PRO A 65 0.73 -22.46 25.18
N PHE A 66 2.05 -22.36 25.10
CA PHE A 66 2.75 -21.11 24.85
C PHE A 66 2.54 -20.60 23.42
N GLU A 67 1.77 -19.54 23.22
CA GLU A 67 1.34 -19.04 21.89
C GLU A 67 2.15 -17.84 21.37
N LYS A 68 3.28 -17.48 22.00
CA LYS A 68 4.09 -16.30 21.62
C LYS A 68 5.04 -16.58 20.44
N TYR A 69 4.51 -17.11 19.33
CA TYR A 69 5.29 -17.46 18.12
C TYR A 69 6.00 -16.26 17.50
N LEU A 70 5.28 -15.14 17.36
CA LEU A 70 5.85 -13.91 16.80
C LEU A 70 6.99 -13.37 17.66
N GLN A 71 6.86 -13.43 19.00
CA GLN A 71 7.92 -13.08 19.92
C GLN A 71 9.17 -13.96 19.71
N GLY A 72 8.97 -15.27 19.52
CA GLY A 72 10.06 -16.18 19.18
C GLY A 72 10.75 -15.81 17.88
N ALA A 73 9.99 -15.51 16.82
CA ALA A 73 10.54 -15.16 15.51
C ALA A 73 11.34 -13.85 15.57
N LEU A 74 10.82 -12.82 16.24
CA LEU A 74 11.49 -11.54 16.44
C LEU A 74 12.71 -11.68 17.36
N GLY A 75 12.63 -12.49 18.42
CA GLY A 75 13.76 -12.78 19.30
C GLY A 75 14.88 -13.54 18.57
N VAL A 76 14.54 -14.48 17.68
CA VAL A 76 15.50 -15.14 16.80
C VAL A 76 16.18 -14.12 15.88
N TYR A 77 15.43 -13.18 15.30
CA TYR A 77 15.99 -12.11 14.47
C TYR A 77 17.03 -11.30 15.26
N PHE A 78 16.69 -10.80 16.45
CA PHE A 78 17.63 -10.01 17.26
C PHE A 78 18.87 -10.82 17.68
N ALA A 79 18.68 -12.08 18.11
CA ALA A 79 19.81 -12.93 18.46
C ALA A 79 20.75 -13.20 17.27
N TYR A 80 20.18 -13.35 16.07
CA TYR A 80 20.94 -13.57 14.86
C TYR A 80 21.74 -12.32 14.43
N GLN A 81 21.15 -11.12 14.57
CA GLN A 81 21.86 -9.86 14.30
C GLN A 81 23.08 -9.69 15.20
N ASP A 82 22.99 -10.13 16.46
CA ASP A 82 24.10 -10.11 17.42
C ASP A 82 25.09 -11.29 17.25
N GLY A 83 24.98 -12.05 16.15
CA GLY A 83 25.93 -13.10 15.76
C GLY A 83 25.66 -14.49 16.35
N HIS A 84 24.57 -14.67 17.11
CA HIS A 84 24.19 -16.00 17.56
C HIS A 84 23.56 -16.80 16.41
N THR A 85 24.12 -17.95 16.06
CA THR A 85 23.58 -18.78 14.95
C THR A 85 23.31 -20.23 15.35
N ASP A 86 23.83 -20.67 16.49
CA ASP A 86 23.76 -22.06 16.94
C ASP A 86 22.37 -22.48 17.39
N HIS A 87 21.71 -23.29 16.55
CA HIS A 87 20.43 -23.95 16.84
C HIS A 87 19.35 -23.01 17.41
N LEU A 88 19.33 -21.75 16.97
CA LEU A 88 18.43 -20.71 17.50
C LEU A 88 16.96 -21.16 17.56
N GLY A 89 16.46 -21.84 16.53
CA GLY A 89 15.10 -22.36 16.51
C GLY A 89 14.75 -23.22 17.73
N ARG A 90 15.65 -24.11 18.17
CA ARG A 90 15.42 -24.97 19.35
C ARG A 90 15.69 -24.27 20.68
N ARG A 91 16.56 -23.25 20.66
CA ARG A 91 17.14 -22.65 21.87
C ARG A 91 16.48 -21.36 22.31
N ILE A 92 15.85 -20.59 21.41
CA ILE A 92 15.40 -19.22 21.69
C ILE A 92 14.54 -19.12 22.95
N PHE A 93 13.60 -20.05 23.15
CA PHE A 93 12.73 -20.07 24.33
C PHE A 93 13.33 -20.77 25.57
N ARG A 94 14.39 -21.56 25.41
CA ARG A 94 14.88 -22.50 26.44
C ARG A 94 16.23 -22.06 27.04
N ALA A 95 17.05 -21.35 26.28
CA ALA A 95 18.39 -20.99 26.68
C ALA A 95 18.39 -19.66 27.46
N LYS A 96 18.92 -19.69 28.69
CA LYS A 96 18.97 -18.50 29.57
C LYS A 96 19.67 -17.31 28.93
N ASN A 97 20.74 -17.57 28.17
CA ASN A 97 21.51 -16.53 27.50
C ASN A 97 20.78 -15.88 26.32
N LEU A 98 19.69 -16.48 25.81
CA LEU A 98 18.88 -15.92 24.72
C LEU A 98 17.61 -15.23 25.21
N LYS A 99 17.27 -15.38 26.50
CA LYS A 99 16.12 -14.73 27.13
C LYS A 99 16.06 -13.20 26.91
N PRO A 100 17.20 -12.45 26.99
CA PRO A 100 17.18 -11.02 26.76
C PRO A 100 16.62 -10.62 25.38
N TYR A 101 16.81 -11.44 24.35
CA TYR A 101 16.30 -11.14 23.00
C TYR A 101 14.78 -11.30 22.90
N LEU A 102 14.17 -12.17 23.71
CA LEU A 102 12.71 -12.27 23.82
C LEU A 102 12.12 -11.09 24.60
N GLU A 103 12.81 -10.66 25.65
CA GLU A 103 12.43 -9.52 26.49
C GLU A 103 12.58 -8.17 25.76
N ARG A 104 13.47 -8.09 24.76
CA ARG A 104 13.60 -6.93 23.86
C ARG A 104 12.34 -6.70 23.01
N VAL A 105 11.61 -7.75 22.66
CA VAL A 105 10.43 -7.66 21.80
C VAL A 105 9.23 -7.12 22.59
N LYS A 106 8.75 -5.93 22.24
CA LYS A 106 7.57 -5.33 22.87
C LYS A 106 6.29 -5.73 22.13
N LEU A 107 5.39 -6.42 22.82
CA LEU A 107 4.10 -6.89 22.28
C LEU A 107 2.95 -6.54 23.23
N ASP A 108 3.06 -5.42 23.95
CA ASP A 108 2.09 -5.00 24.95
C ASP A 108 0.71 -4.74 24.33
N GLY A 109 -0.31 -5.43 24.84
CA GLY A 109 -1.67 -5.34 24.33
C GLY A 109 -1.83 -5.84 22.89
N ILE A 110 -0.96 -6.75 22.42
CA ILE A 110 -1.14 -7.50 21.18
C ILE A 110 -1.84 -8.84 21.51
N PRO A 111 -2.96 -9.17 20.84
CA PRO A 111 -3.65 -10.44 21.08
C PRO A 111 -2.76 -11.63 20.68
N MET A 112 -2.87 -12.71 21.45
CA MET A 112 -2.20 -13.99 21.20
C MET A 112 -3.23 -15.09 20.93
N PRO A 113 -3.02 -15.95 19.92
CA PRO A 113 -1.94 -15.88 18.91
C PRO A 113 -2.11 -14.64 18.01
N THR A 114 -0.99 -14.08 17.55
CA THR A 114 -1.01 -12.81 16.80
C THR A 114 -1.77 -12.95 15.47
N PRO A 115 -2.87 -12.18 15.26
CA PRO A 115 -3.57 -12.15 13.99
C PRO A 115 -2.73 -11.47 12.91
N ILE A 116 -2.89 -11.91 11.66
CA ILE A 116 -2.28 -11.20 10.52
C ILE A 116 -3.22 -10.05 10.15
N TYR A 117 -3.02 -8.89 10.76
CA TYR A 117 -3.83 -7.68 10.53
C TYR A 117 -2.93 -6.43 10.47
N PRO A 118 -3.12 -5.51 9.50
CA PRO A 118 -2.20 -4.38 9.32
C PRO A 118 -2.08 -3.52 10.57
N ARG A 119 -3.20 -3.18 11.22
CA ARG A 119 -3.17 -2.32 12.42
C ARG A 119 -2.39 -2.94 13.58
N ILE A 120 -2.34 -4.28 13.65
CA ILE A 120 -1.58 -4.99 14.68
C ILE A 120 -0.08 -4.88 14.39
N PHE A 121 0.35 -5.10 13.15
CA PHE A 121 1.76 -4.96 12.79
C PHE A 121 2.23 -3.51 12.87
N ASN A 122 1.42 -2.54 12.44
CA ASN A 122 1.74 -1.11 12.63
C ASN A 122 1.96 -0.79 14.10
N LYS A 123 1.07 -1.25 15.00
CA LYS A 123 1.24 -1.07 16.45
C LYS A 123 2.53 -1.74 16.96
N ILE A 124 2.90 -2.91 16.44
CA ILE A 124 4.15 -3.60 16.81
C ILE A 124 5.37 -2.80 16.34
N GLU A 125 5.37 -2.30 15.10
CA GLU A 125 6.44 -1.46 14.56
C GLU A 125 6.55 -0.12 15.31
N GLU A 126 5.43 0.50 15.70
CA GLU A 126 5.41 1.70 16.56
C GLU A 126 6.07 1.44 17.93
N MET A 127 5.83 0.26 18.52
CA MET A 127 6.45 -0.12 19.80
C MET A 127 7.93 -0.51 19.65
N ASN A 128 8.32 -0.99 18.47
CA ASN A 128 9.67 -1.48 18.16
C ASN A 128 10.21 -0.71 16.93
N PRO A 129 10.58 0.58 17.08
CA PRO A 129 10.91 1.46 15.96
C PRO A 129 12.19 1.06 15.20
N ASP A 130 12.94 0.08 15.72
CA ASP A 130 14.13 -0.49 15.11
C ASP A 130 13.83 -1.61 14.10
N ILE A 131 12.56 -2.00 13.94
CA ILE A 131 12.17 -3.06 13.01
C ILE A 131 11.01 -2.64 12.10
N SER A 132 10.97 -3.25 10.92
CA SER A 132 9.79 -3.32 10.07
C SER A 132 9.50 -4.79 9.72
N ILE A 133 8.21 -5.14 9.64
CA ILE A 133 7.72 -6.51 9.57
C ILE A 133 7.02 -6.72 8.22
N ASN A 134 7.61 -7.61 7.42
CA ASN A 134 7.00 -8.11 6.20
C ASN A 134 6.49 -9.55 6.41
N VAL A 135 5.24 -9.81 6.04
CA VAL A 135 4.61 -11.13 6.19
C VAL A 135 4.54 -11.85 4.84
N TRP A 136 4.98 -13.10 4.81
CA TRP A 136 4.91 -13.98 3.65
C TRP A 136 4.03 -15.17 3.95
N GLU A 137 3.14 -15.51 3.01
CA GLU A 137 2.35 -16.74 3.05
C GLU A 137 3.05 -17.83 2.23
N TRP A 138 3.10 -19.04 2.77
CA TRP A 138 3.59 -20.21 2.07
C TRP A 138 2.41 -21.08 1.63
N LYS A 139 2.14 -21.11 0.32
CA LYS A 139 1.11 -21.98 -0.28
C LYS A 139 1.76 -23.01 -1.17
N GLU A 140 1.62 -24.27 -0.81
CA GLU A 140 1.91 -25.43 -1.67
C GLU A 140 3.10 -25.19 -2.62
N GLU A 141 4.27 -24.83 -2.06
CA GLU A 141 5.58 -24.67 -2.74
C GLU A 141 6.00 -23.26 -3.16
N THR A 142 5.11 -22.29 -3.07
CA THR A 142 5.39 -20.89 -3.42
C THR A 142 5.31 -19.99 -2.19
N ALA A 143 6.25 -19.06 -2.09
CA ALA A 143 6.21 -17.99 -1.11
C ALA A 143 5.64 -16.75 -1.79
N THR A 144 4.57 -16.19 -1.25
CA THR A 144 3.96 -14.96 -1.77
C THR A 144 3.96 -13.89 -0.68
N PRO A 145 4.39 -12.65 -0.99
CA PRO A 145 4.20 -11.55 -0.06
C PRO A 145 2.69 -11.40 0.19
N LYS A 146 2.30 -11.33 1.46
CA LYS A 146 0.93 -11.01 1.83
C LYS A 146 0.85 -9.49 1.95
N PRO A 147 0.16 -8.77 1.03
CA PRO A 147 -0.28 -7.43 1.37
C PRO A 147 -1.12 -7.57 2.64
N THR A 148 -0.83 -6.76 3.64
CA THR A 148 -1.49 -6.83 4.95
C THR A 148 -3.01 -6.64 4.85
N GLU A 149 -3.55 -6.25 3.70
CA GLU A 149 -4.94 -5.87 3.44
C GLU A 149 -5.96 -7.03 3.38
N GLU A 150 -5.54 -8.30 3.31
CA GLU A 150 -6.50 -9.42 3.29
C GLU A 150 -6.92 -9.87 4.70
N GLU A 151 -8.10 -9.45 5.12
CA GLU A 151 -8.74 -9.81 6.40
C GLU A 151 -9.11 -11.30 6.46
N LYS A 152 -8.32 -12.10 7.18
CA LYS A 152 -8.74 -13.42 7.66
C LYS A 152 -8.75 -13.44 9.18
N TYR A 153 -9.88 -13.04 9.76
CA TYR A 153 -10.15 -13.21 11.19
C TYR A 153 -10.20 -14.70 11.56
N GLY A 154 -9.53 -15.07 12.66
CA GLY A 154 -9.76 -16.34 13.35
C GLY A 154 -8.84 -17.53 13.04
N GLN A 155 -7.79 -17.39 12.23
CA GLN A 155 -6.80 -18.47 12.05
C GLN A 155 -5.62 -18.29 13.01
N LYS A 156 -5.28 -19.34 13.78
CA LYS A 156 -4.01 -19.38 14.53
C LYS A 156 -2.87 -19.49 13.52
N ASN A 157 -2.02 -18.47 13.46
CA ASN A 157 -0.89 -18.41 12.53
C ASN A 157 0.40 -18.87 13.22
N HIS A 158 1.16 -19.70 12.52
CA HIS A 158 2.50 -20.12 12.94
C HIS A 158 3.54 -19.25 12.25
N PHE A 159 4.28 -18.45 13.01
CA PHE A 159 5.29 -17.54 12.48
C PHE A 159 6.68 -18.18 12.51
N LEU A 160 7.42 -18.00 11.42
CA LEU A 160 8.83 -18.36 11.30
C LEU A 160 9.60 -17.15 10.77
N TRP A 161 10.87 -17.02 11.17
CA TRP A 161 11.70 -15.93 10.68
C TRP A 161 12.39 -16.33 9.36
N ILE A 162 12.33 -15.45 8.37
CA ILE A 162 13.04 -15.60 7.09
C ILE A 162 14.41 -14.96 7.24
N LYS A 163 15.46 -15.79 7.39
CA LYS A 163 16.85 -15.34 7.52
C LYS A 163 17.51 -15.00 6.20
N ASN A 164 17.02 -15.57 5.09
CA ASN A 164 17.55 -15.34 3.75
C ASN A 164 16.39 -15.18 2.75
N PRO A 165 15.90 -13.95 2.52
CA PRO A 165 14.82 -13.69 1.57
C PRO A 165 15.15 -14.12 0.13
N ASN A 166 16.39 -13.94 -0.31
CA ASN A 166 16.85 -14.39 -1.65
C ASN A 166 16.70 -15.91 -1.81
N GLY A 167 17.12 -16.66 -0.78
CA GLY A 167 16.94 -18.12 -0.72
C GLY A 167 15.48 -18.56 -0.69
N LEU A 168 14.57 -17.71 -0.23
CA LEU A 168 13.14 -17.98 -0.26
C LEU A 168 12.59 -18.00 -1.70
N VAL A 169 13.07 -17.14 -2.59
CA VAL A 169 12.59 -17.01 -3.98
C VAL A 169 13.49 -17.69 -5.04
N PHE A 170 14.65 -18.21 -4.62
CA PHE A 170 15.69 -18.79 -5.50
C PHE A 170 15.19 -19.88 -6.47
N LYS A 171 14.17 -20.66 -6.09
CA LYS A 171 13.66 -21.78 -6.90
C LYS A 171 12.37 -21.48 -7.66
N ASP A 172 11.89 -20.25 -7.62
CA ASP A 172 10.58 -19.92 -8.19
C ASP A 172 10.66 -19.66 -9.71
N THR A 173 11.85 -19.83 -10.32
CA THR A 173 12.05 -19.75 -11.79
C THR A 173 12.87 -20.90 -12.35
N ALA A 174 12.56 -21.30 -13.58
CA ALA A 174 13.15 -22.43 -14.30
C ALA A 174 14.69 -22.39 -14.42
N HIS A 175 15.30 -21.20 -14.35
CA HIS A 175 16.74 -21.01 -14.60
C HIS A 175 17.63 -21.15 -13.36
N HIS A 176 17.08 -21.40 -12.17
CA HIS A 176 17.85 -21.69 -10.93
C HIS A 176 18.97 -20.66 -10.61
N GLY A 177 18.82 -19.42 -11.05
CA GLY A 177 19.78 -18.34 -10.78
C GLY A 177 19.55 -17.71 -9.41
N GLU A 178 20.63 -17.18 -8.82
CA GLU A 178 20.51 -16.34 -7.62
C GLU A 178 19.69 -15.09 -7.94
N LYS A 179 18.78 -14.75 -7.03
CA LYS A 179 17.92 -13.58 -7.14
C LYS A 179 18.13 -12.70 -5.94
N HIS A 180 18.14 -11.40 -6.18
CA HIS A 180 18.32 -10.37 -5.19
C HIS A 180 16.97 -9.69 -4.95
N LEU A 181 16.37 -9.93 -3.79
CA LEU A 181 15.04 -9.43 -3.46
C LEU A 181 15.13 -8.05 -2.80
N CYS A 182 14.34 -7.09 -3.27
CA CYS A 182 14.14 -5.84 -2.57
C CYS A 182 13.19 -6.02 -1.39
N ASN A 183 13.64 -5.71 -0.17
CA ASN A 183 12.84 -5.85 1.05
C ASN A 183 11.70 -4.82 1.19
N ARG A 184 11.66 -3.78 0.32
CA ARG A 184 10.59 -2.77 0.31
C ARG A 184 9.44 -3.11 -0.64
N CYS A 185 9.76 -3.42 -1.90
CA CYS A 185 8.75 -3.63 -2.94
C CYS A 185 8.57 -5.11 -3.34
N PHE A 186 9.37 -6.01 -2.76
CA PHE A 186 9.41 -7.44 -3.08
C PHE A 186 9.72 -7.79 -4.53
N GLN A 187 10.23 -6.85 -5.33
CA GLN A 187 10.75 -7.15 -6.67
C GLN A 187 12.06 -7.93 -6.57
N SER A 188 12.23 -8.90 -7.47
CA SER A 188 13.43 -9.71 -7.58
C SER A 188 14.29 -9.24 -8.73
N PHE A 189 15.59 -9.11 -8.50
CA PHE A 189 16.58 -8.65 -9.46
C PHE A 189 17.60 -9.75 -9.77
N PRO A 190 18.14 -9.79 -11.00
CA PRO A 190 19.09 -10.82 -11.43
C PRO A 190 20.50 -10.63 -10.85
N SER A 191 20.82 -9.45 -10.28
CA SER A 191 22.14 -9.17 -9.69
C SER A 191 22.05 -8.17 -8.55
N GLU A 192 23.04 -8.18 -7.65
CA GLU A 192 23.14 -7.21 -6.56
C GLU A 192 23.20 -5.75 -7.09
N ASN A 193 23.96 -5.51 -8.16
CA ASN A 193 24.08 -4.16 -8.74
C ASN A 193 22.73 -3.63 -9.25
N THR A 194 21.89 -4.49 -9.84
CA THR A 194 20.55 -4.08 -10.30
C THR A 194 19.60 -3.84 -9.13
N LEU A 195 19.76 -4.59 -8.01
CA LEU A 195 19.05 -4.29 -6.77
C LEU A 195 19.48 -2.94 -6.18
N VAL A 196 20.78 -2.64 -6.11
CA VAL A 196 21.29 -1.35 -5.58
C VAL A 196 20.75 -0.18 -6.41
N HIS A 197 20.83 -0.26 -7.74
CA HIS A 197 20.27 0.77 -8.60
C HIS A 197 18.75 0.92 -8.42
N HIS A 198 18.03 -0.19 -8.28
CA HIS A 198 16.61 -0.13 -7.93
C HIS A 198 16.38 0.54 -6.57
N GLN A 199 17.18 0.22 -5.55
CA GLN A 199 17.07 0.79 -4.21
C GLN A 199 17.25 2.31 -4.19
N GLU A 200 18.14 2.85 -5.03
CA GLU A 200 18.31 4.30 -5.21
C GLU A 200 16.98 4.98 -5.53
N HIS A 201 16.15 4.40 -6.41
CA HIS A 201 14.85 4.94 -6.79
C HIS A 201 13.73 4.51 -5.85
N CYS A 202 13.76 3.25 -5.41
CA CYS A 202 12.76 2.62 -4.56
C CYS A 202 12.70 3.25 -3.17
N PHE A 203 13.84 3.64 -2.59
CA PHE A 203 13.89 4.30 -1.29
C PHE A 203 13.58 5.80 -1.34
N TRP A 204 13.94 6.47 -2.44
CA TRP A 204 13.83 7.93 -2.58
C TRP A 204 12.40 8.47 -2.59
N LEU A 205 11.43 7.69 -3.07
CA LEU A 205 10.10 8.24 -3.37
C LEU A 205 9.21 8.54 -2.17
N GLY A 206 9.60 8.24 -0.92
CA GLY A 206 8.89 8.65 0.31
C GLY A 206 7.47 8.11 0.51
N GLU A 207 6.74 7.82 -0.57
CA GLU A 207 5.35 7.44 -0.63
C GLU A 207 5.25 6.24 -1.59
N VAL A 208 4.83 5.12 -1.03
CA VAL A 208 4.33 3.88 -1.67
C VAL A 208 4.87 3.56 -3.08
N THR A 209 5.80 2.60 -3.16
CA THR A 209 6.22 2.01 -4.45
C THR A 209 5.04 1.36 -5.15
N GLN A 210 4.67 1.87 -6.33
CA GLN A 210 3.69 1.24 -7.20
C GLN A 210 4.34 0.11 -7.98
N ARG A 211 3.78 -1.09 -7.88
CA ARG A 211 4.13 -2.23 -8.73
C ARG A 211 3.56 -1.96 -10.12
N VAL A 212 4.44 -1.91 -11.12
CA VAL A 212 4.02 -1.85 -12.54
C VAL A 212 3.79 -3.30 -13.00
N ASP A 213 2.53 -3.70 -13.16
CA ASP A 213 2.19 -4.96 -13.83
C ASP A 213 2.05 -4.68 -15.33
N LEU A 214 2.92 -5.29 -16.14
CA LEU A 214 2.83 -5.21 -17.60
C LEU A 214 1.80 -6.20 -18.14
N PRO A 215 1.17 -5.91 -19.28
CA PRO A 215 0.28 -6.86 -19.93
C PRO A 215 1.00 -8.12 -20.40
N VAL A 216 0.33 -9.25 -20.26
CA VAL A 216 0.76 -10.58 -20.66
C VAL A 216 0.26 -10.88 -22.08
N LYS A 217 1.21 -11.24 -22.95
CA LYS A 217 0.95 -11.66 -24.34
C LYS A 217 0.05 -12.91 -24.40
N GLY A 218 -0.94 -12.92 -25.29
CA GLY A 218 -2.09 -13.81 -25.36
C GLY A 218 -3.29 -13.50 -24.44
N VAL A 219 -3.21 -12.54 -23.51
CA VAL A 219 -4.21 -12.37 -22.42
C VAL A 219 -4.75 -10.93 -22.35
N ASN A 220 -3.87 -9.94 -22.28
CA ASN A 220 -4.22 -8.51 -22.27
C ASN A 220 -3.27 -7.73 -23.20
N ASP A 221 -3.06 -8.26 -24.40
CA ASP A 221 -2.06 -7.89 -25.41
C ASP A 221 -2.10 -6.43 -25.88
N PHE A 222 -3.13 -5.71 -25.49
CA PHE A 222 -3.37 -4.34 -25.88
C PHE A 222 -3.69 -3.51 -24.64
N GLU A 223 -2.73 -2.67 -24.24
CA GLU A 223 -3.00 -1.48 -23.43
C GLU A 223 -3.65 -0.45 -24.33
N GLN A 224 -4.87 -0.03 -23.99
CA GLN A 224 -5.52 1.10 -24.63
C GLN A 224 -5.51 2.25 -23.64
N PHE A 225 -5.00 3.41 -24.06
CA PHE A 225 -5.15 4.64 -23.29
C PHE A 225 -6.63 5.03 -23.24
N LYS A 226 -7.29 4.72 -22.11
CA LYS A 226 -8.73 4.96 -21.93
C LYS A 226 -9.07 6.40 -21.52
N ASN A 227 -8.09 7.24 -21.13
CA ASN A 227 -8.31 8.58 -20.59
C ASN A 227 -7.63 9.69 -21.40
N TYR A 228 -8.39 10.23 -22.35
CA TYR A 228 -8.14 11.50 -23.06
C TYR A 228 -8.12 12.73 -22.13
N SER A 229 -8.51 12.57 -20.86
CA SER A 229 -8.56 13.59 -19.79
C SER A 229 -7.35 13.59 -18.84
N GLN A 230 -6.28 12.83 -19.12
CA GLN A 230 -5.01 12.89 -18.37
C GLN A 230 -4.21 14.17 -18.65
N MET A 231 -4.80 15.34 -18.41
CA MET A 231 -4.02 16.53 -18.05
C MET A 231 -4.13 16.68 -16.54
N ILE A 232 -3.02 16.62 -15.81
CA ILE A 232 -2.91 17.47 -14.62
C ILE A 232 -3.11 18.88 -15.18
N ASN A 233 -4.14 19.60 -14.73
CA ASN A 233 -4.24 21.02 -15.05
C ASN A 233 -2.92 21.65 -14.60
N ALA A 234 -2.23 22.35 -15.50
CA ALA A 234 -1.06 23.10 -15.10
C ALA A 234 -1.50 24.05 -13.98
N SER A 235 -0.89 23.97 -12.79
CA SER A 235 -1.30 24.77 -11.63
C SER A 235 -1.36 26.27 -11.94
N CYS A 236 -0.57 26.71 -12.92
CA CYS A 236 -0.67 28.01 -13.54
C CYS A 236 -0.44 27.96 -15.06
N VAL A 237 -0.96 28.95 -15.78
CA VAL A 237 -0.70 29.22 -17.20
C VAL A 237 -0.10 30.61 -17.38
N ILE A 238 0.96 30.73 -18.18
CA ILE A 238 1.51 32.02 -18.58
C ILE A 238 0.90 32.40 -19.92
N ILE A 239 0.19 33.52 -19.96
CA ILE A 239 -0.40 34.08 -21.18
C ILE A 239 0.45 35.29 -21.56
N ALA A 240 1.05 35.24 -22.75
CA ALA A 240 1.93 36.29 -23.25
C ALA A 240 1.51 36.72 -24.66
N ASP A 241 1.67 38.01 -24.93
CA ASP A 241 1.44 38.62 -26.24
C ASP A 241 2.59 39.57 -26.60
N PHE A 242 2.89 39.68 -27.88
CA PHE A 242 4.01 40.47 -28.40
C PHE A 242 3.56 41.42 -29.50
N GLU A 243 4.08 42.64 -29.45
CA GLU A 243 3.97 43.57 -30.56
C GLU A 243 5.25 43.52 -31.39
N ALA A 244 5.09 43.49 -32.71
CA ALA A 244 6.20 43.40 -33.66
C ALA A 244 6.27 44.63 -34.57
N GLY A 245 7.49 45.09 -34.83
CA GLY A 245 7.81 46.05 -35.88
C GLY A 245 8.32 45.34 -37.13
N ASN A 246 8.24 46.02 -38.28
CA ASN A 246 8.81 45.55 -39.54
C ASN A 246 10.14 46.27 -39.82
N LYS A 247 11.15 45.51 -40.24
CA LYS A 247 12.42 45.99 -40.77
C LYS A 247 12.60 45.49 -42.21
N LYS A 248 13.37 46.23 -43.01
CA LYS A 248 13.76 45.77 -44.35
C LYS A 248 14.75 44.60 -44.23
N PRO A 249 14.55 43.49 -44.94
CA PRO A 249 15.45 42.34 -44.85
C PRO A 249 16.83 42.71 -45.40
N ASP A 250 17.89 42.24 -44.72
CA ASP A 250 19.28 42.49 -45.10
C ASP A 250 19.77 41.50 -46.19
N LEU A 251 19.03 40.42 -46.44
CA LEU A 251 19.35 39.37 -47.41
C LEU A 251 18.85 39.69 -48.83
N ILE A 252 19.72 39.51 -49.82
CA ILE A 252 19.39 39.61 -51.24
C ILE A 252 18.56 38.37 -51.63
N ASN A 253 17.37 38.61 -52.20
CA ASN A 253 16.44 37.57 -52.67
C ASN A 253 17.14 36.56 -53.62
N GLY A 254 16.91 35.27 -53.41
CA GLY A 254 17.18 34.25 -54.43
C GLY A 254 16.16 34.33 -55.56
N GLU A 255 16.50 33.85 -56.76
CA GLU A 255 15.72 34.02 -58.02
C GLU A 255 14.25 33.56 -57.97
N LYS A 256 13.82 32.79 -56.95
CA LYS A 256 12.46 32.25 -56.83
C LYS A 256 11.74 32.56 -55.52
N THR A 257 12.39 33.21 -54.53
CA THR A 257 11.78 33.52 -53.23
C THR A 257 12.06 34.98 -52.86
N HIS A 258 11.00 35.75 -52.59
CA HIS A 258 11.09 37.15 -52.20
C HIS A 258 10.74 37.32 -50.72
N ILE A 259 11.69 37.80 -49.91
CA ILE A 259 11.45 38.18 -48.52
C ILE A 259 10.88 39.60 -48.53
N ILE A 260 9.66 39.76 -48.01
CA ILE A 260 8.90 41.02 -48.05
C ILE A 260 9.24 41.93 -46.87
N SER A 261 9.43 41.35 -45.68
CA SER A 261 9.77 42.07 -44.45
C SER A 261 10.33 41.11 -43.41
N GLU A 262 11.26 41.59 -42.60
CA GLU A 262 11.73 40.90 -41.40
C GLU A 262 11.06 41.53 -40.18
N GLN A 263 10.51 40.72 -39.28
CA GLN A 263 9.80 41.19 -38.09
C GLN A 263 10.68 41.11 -36.85
N TYR A 264 10.61 42.13 -35.99
CA TYR A 264 11.28 42.14 -34.69
C TYR A 264 10.27 42.52 -33.61
N ALA A 265 10.33 41.82 -32.47
CA ALA A 265 9.52 42.18 -31.31
C ALA A 265 10.00 43.49 -30.69
N ASN A 266 9.09 44.43 -30.46
CA ASN A 266 9.38 45.73 -29.84
C ASN A 266 8.84 45.84 -28.41
N SER A 267 7.85 45.02 -28.07
CA SER A 267 7.25 44.98 -26.75
C SER A 267 6.51 43.67 -26.51
N PHE A 268 6.28 43.37 -25.23
CA PHE A 268 5.48 42.23 -24.82
C PHE A 268 4.66 42.58 -23.58
N CYS A 269 3.59 41.83 -23.39
CA CYS A 269 2.80 41.78 -22.17
C CYS A 269 2.61 40.32 -21.76
N TYR A 270 2.83 39.96 -20.50
CA TYR A 270 2.43 38.65 -20.00
C TYR A 270 1.74 38.71 -18.65
N LEU A 271 0.93 37.71 -18.36
CA LEU A 271 0.34 37.44 -17.05
C LEU A 271 0.46 35.96 -16.71
N VAL A 272 0.51 35.66 -15.43
CA VAL A 272 0.46 34.29 -14.91
C VAL A 272 -0.90 34.09 -14.27
N HIS A 273 -1.68 33.13 -14.74
CA HIS A 273 -2.99 32.80 -14.20
C HIS A 273 -2.93 31.45 -13.48
N TRP A 274 -3.24 31.44 -12.19
CA TRP A 274 -3.30 30.25 -11.37
C TRP A 274 -4.67 29.59 -11.51
N ILE A 275 -4.72 28.37 -12.04
CA ILE A 275 -5.97 27.69 -12.39
C ILE A 275 -6.74 27.28 -11.13
N ASP A 276 -6.02 26.86 -10.10
CA ASP A 276 -6.62 26.31 -8.89
C ASP A 276 -7.16 27.40 -7.95
N THR A 277 -6.47 28.54 -7.84
CA THR A 277 -6.87 29.64 -6.96
C THR A 277 -7.63 30.75 -7.68
N GLY A 278 -7.48 30.85 -9.01
CA GLY A 278 -7.97 31.98 -9.80
C GLY A 278 -7.08 33.22 -9.71
N ASP A 279 -5.95 33.17 -8.99
CA ASP A 279 -5.04 34.30 -8.83
C ASP A 279 -4.37 34.69 -10.15
N VAL A 280 -4.04 35.98 -10.29
CA VAL A 280 -3.35 36.51 -11.48
C VAL A 280 -2.14 37.33 -11.04
N TRP A 281 -0.96 37.00 -11.57
CA TRP A 281 0.24 37.81 -11.43
C TRP A 281 0.48 38.60 -12.72
N GLY A 282 0.69 39.92 -12.58
CA GLY A 282 0.85 40.84 -13.71
C GLY A 282 -0.33 41.82 -13.85
N PRO A 283 -0.53 42.44 -15.04
CA PRO A 283 0.22 42.24 -16.28
C PRO A 283 1.62 42.87 -16.25
N PHE A 284 2.59 42.15 -16.79
CA PHE A 284 3.96 42.63 -16.96
C PHE A 284 4.16 43.14 -18.38
N LEU A 285 4.22 44.47 -18.51
CA LEU A 285 4.44 45.14 -19.80
C LEU A 285 5.90 45.59 -19.91
N TYR A 286 6.52 45.30 -21.05
CA TYR A 286 7.84 45.80 -21.41
C TYR A 286 7.85 46.36 -22.82
N ARG A 287 8.55 47.49 -23.02
CA ARG A 287 8.75 48.12 -24.32
C ARG A 287 10.23 48.47 -24.49
N GLY A 288 10.88 47.92 -25.50
CA GLY A 288 12.31 48.13 -25.74
C GLY A 288 12.84 47.30 -26.91
N GLU A 289 13.97 47.71 -27.47
CA GLU A 289 14.59 47.04 -28.63
C GLU A 289 15.03 45.60 -28.33
N ASN A 290 15.24 45.27 -27.05
CA ASN A 290 15.61 43.95 -26.55
C ASN A 290 14.43 43.16 -25.97
N ALA A 291 13.20 43.41 -26.44
CA ALA A 291 11.96 42.79 -25.93
C ALA A 291 12.03 41.25 -25.81
N THR A 292 12.60 40.55 -26.80
CA THR A 292 12.75 39.10 -26.74
C THR A 292 13.71 38.64 -25.62
N GLN A 293 14.83 39.34 -25.43
CA GLN A 293 15.82 38.99 -24.42
C GLN A 293 15.28 39.23 -23.01
N GLU A 294 14.63 40.38 -22.81
CA GLU A 294 14.00 40.73 -21.54
C GLU A 294 12.85 39.78 -21.20
N PHE A 295 12.08 39.33 -22.20
CA PHE A 295 11.03 38.33 -21.98
C PHE A 295 11.59 37.02 -21.42
N VAL A 296 12.63 36.47 -22.06
CA VAL A 296 13.24 35.21 -21.61
C VAL A 296 13.80 35.35 -20.19
N GLN A 297 14.52 36.44 -19.91
CA GLN A 297 15.06 36.70 -18.56
C GLN A 297 13.96 36.78 -17.50
N ARG A 298 12.82 37.38 -17.84
CA ARG A 298 11.68 37.48 -16.92
C ARG A 298 10.98 36.15 -16.72
N ILE A 299 10.78 35.37 -17.78
CA ILE A 299 10.19 34.03 -17.66
C ILE A 299 11.08 33.13 -16.81
N ASP A 300 12.41 33.17 -16.97
CA ASP A 300 13.33 32.41 -16.12
C ASP A 300 13.18 32.78 -14.63
N GLN A 301 13.07 34.07 -14.32
CA GLN A 301 12.83 34.54 -12.95
C GLN A 301 11.44 34.14 -12.43
N GLU A 302 10.43 34.18 -13.29
CA GLU A 302 9.06 33.79 -12.94
C GLU A 302 8.97 32.30 -12.64
N LEU A 303 9.67 31.47 -13.42
CA LEU A 303 9.75 30.02 -13.20
C LEU A 303 10.34 29.67 -11.84
N VAL A 304 11.35 30.41 -11.38
CA VAL A 304 11.90 30.23 -10.01
C VAL A 304 10.82 30.48 -8.96
N LYS A 305 10.07 31.58 -9.07
CA LYS A 305 8.99 31.91 -8.13
C LYS A 305 7.84 30.92 -8.18
N ILE A 306 7.43 30.50 -9.37
CA ILE A 306 6.39 29.48 -9.57
C ILE A 306 6.84 28.17 -8.90
N ASN A 307 8.09 27.76 -9.10
CA ASN A 307 8.63 26.55 -8.48
C ASN A 307 8.72 26.68 -6.95
N GLU A 308 9.03 27.85 -6.40
CA GLU A 308 8.99 28.08 -4.94
C GLU A 308 7.58 27.85 -4.37
N VAL A 309 6.52 28.30 -5.08
CA VAL A 309 5.13 28.05 -4.69
C VAL A 309 4.78 26.56 -4.81
N LEU A 310 5.15 25.91 -5.92
CA LEU A 310 4.86 24.50 -6.16
C LEU A 310 5.64 23.54 -5.24
N ALA A 311 6.80 23.97 -4.72
CA ALA A 311 7.60 23.19 -3.79
C ALA A 311 6.97 23.08 -2.40
N ILE A 312 6.00 23.95 -2.07
CA ILE A 312 5.30 23.91 -0.78
C ILE A 312 4.36 22.71 -0.78
N LYS A 313 4.72 21.70 0.02
CA LYS A 313 3.84 20.55 0.28
C LYS A 313 2.67 21.00 1.14
N HIS A 314 1.48 21.00 0.57
CA HIS A 314 0.26 21.17 1.35
C HIS A 314 -0.22 19.82 1.88
N GLU A 315 -0.60 19.80 3.16
CA GLU A 315 -1.26 18.65 3.74
C GLU A 315 -2.60 18.43 3.04
N ARG A 316 -2.95 17.15 2.84
CA ARG A 316 -4.24 16.80 2.25
C ARG A 316 -5.34 17.24 3.23
N ILE A 317 -6.17 18.18 2.79
CA ILE A 317 -7.37 18.57 3.52
C ILE A 317 -8.48 17.61 3.11
N GLU A 318 -8.86 16.68 4.00
CA GLU A 318 -10.02 15.81 3.82
C GLU A 318 -11.19 16.33 4.67
N ILE A 319 -12.20 16.91 4.02
CA ILE A 319 -13.45 17.31 4.68
C ILE A 319 -14.47 16.15 4.66
N GLU A 320 -15.35 16.11 5.66
CA GLU A 320 -16.39 15.05 5.76
C GLU A 320 -17.32 15.01 4.54
N GLU A 321 -17.55 16.16 3.89
CA GLU A 321 -18.31 16.23 2.64
C GLU A 321 -17.60 15.51 1.48
N ASP A 322 -16.28 15.59 1.39
CA ASP A 322 -15.51 14.90 0.35
C ASP A 322 -15.48 13.39 0.59
N LYS A 323 -15.42 12.94 1.85
CA LYS A 323 -15.58 11.53 2.21
C LYS A 323 -16.96 11.01 1.81
N LYS A 324 -18.01 11.81 2.06
CA LYS A 324 -19.38 11.47 1.65
C LYS A 324 -19.50 11.39 0.12
N ARG A 325 -18.99 12.40 -0.60
CA ARG A 325 -18.97 12.41 -2.08
C ARG A 325 -18.22 11.23 -2.66
N PHE A 326 -17.13 10.82 -2.03
CA PHE A 326 -16.37 9.63 -2.44
C PHE A 326 -17.17 8.35 -2.20
N ALA A 327 -17.79 8.19 -1.03
CA ALA A 327 -18.60 7.01 -0.68
C ALA A 327 -19.84 6.85 -1.56
N GLU A 328 -20.47 7.96 -1.95
CA GLU A 328 -21.67 7.99 -2.80
C GLU A 328 -21.35 7.98 -4.31
N ALA A 329 -20.07 7.97 -4.69
CA ALA A 329 -19.67 8.03 -6.10
C ALA A 329 -20.03 6.72 -6.83
N ILE A 330 -20.95 6.81 -7.79
CA ILE A 330 -21.36 5.70 -8.67
C ILE A 330 -20.59 5.68 -10.00
N SER A 331 -19.70 6.65 -10.21
CA SER A 331 -18.87 6.77 -11.41
C SER A 331 -17.53 7.38 -11.07
N CYS A 332 -16.50 6.97 -11.80
CA CYS A 332 -15.14 7.48 -11.64
C CYS A 332 -15.08 8.96 -12.02
N TRP A 333 -14.57 9.81 -11.13
CA TRP A 333 -14.49 11.25 -11.39
C TRP A 333 -13.53 11.59 -12.53
N ILE A 334 -12.55 10.70 -12.84
CA ILE A 334 -11.51 10.88 -13.86
C ILE A 334 -12.01 10.46 -15.26
N CYS A 335 -12.46 9.22 -15.41
CA CYS A 335 -12.86 8.68 -16.71
C CYS A 335 -14.35 8.85 -17.01
N LYS A 336 -15.14 9.34 -16.04
CA LYS A 336 -16.61 9.44 -16.07
C LYS A 336 -17.33 8.12 -16.34
N GLY A 337 -16.59 7.00 -16.40
CA GLY A 337 -17.14 5.66 -16.48
C GLY A 337 -17.88 5.33 -15.19
N LYS A 338 -19.03 4.69 -15.32
CA LYS A 338 -19.72 4.10 -14.16
C LYS A 338 -18.81 3.03 -13.56
N PHE A 339 -18.81 2.93 -12.24
CA PHE A 339 -18.23 1.74 -11.63
C PHE A 339 -19.15 0.58 -12.05
N ASP A 340 -18.61 -0.40 -12.77
CA ASP A 340 -19.34 -1.62 -13.10
C ASP A 340 -19.60 -2.34 -11.78
N ILE A 341 -20.75 -2.04 -11.19
CA ILE A 341 -21.32 -2.84 -10.14
C ILE A 341 -21.65 -4.16 -10.82
N ASP A 342 -20.92 -5.22 -10.52
CA ASP A 342 -21.21 -6.55 -11.06
C ASP A 342 -22.59 -6.98 -10.54
N THR A 343 -23.61 -6.67 -11.34
CA THR A 343 -25.00 -6.98 -11.04
C THR A 343 -25.19 -8.48 -10.87
N ASN A 344 -24.36 -9.33 -11.48
CA ASN A 344 -24.41 -10.78 -11.28
C ASN A 344 -23.91 -11.16 -9.88
N GLU A 345 -22.94 -10.43 -9.33
CA GLU A 345 -22.45 -10.64 -7.98
C GLU A 345 -23.46 -10.13 -6.94
N ILE A 346 -24.15 -9.02 -7.21
CA ILE A 346 -25.28 -8.56 -6.39
C ILE A 346 -26.43 -9.58 -6.41
N GLU A 347 -26.84 -10.04 -7.60
CA GLU A 347 -27.94 -11.01 -7.74
C GLU A 347 -27.60 -12.33 -7.04
N ARG A 348 -26.34 -12.79 -7.13
CA ARG A 348 -25.83 -13.94 -6.34
C ARG A 348 -25.86 -13.72 -4.84
N LEU A 349 -25.54 -12.51 -4.36
CA LEU A 349 -25.58 -12.18 -2.94
C LEU A 349 -27.02 -12.08 -2.43
N GLU A 350 -27.94 -11.54 -3.23
CA GLU A 350 -29.38 -11.48 -2.94
C GLU A 350 -30.00 -12.89 -2.88
N ASP A 351 -29.62 -13.77 -3.80
CA ASP A 351 -30.01 -15.19 -3.78
C ASP A 351 -29.49 -15.90 -2.53
N LYS A 352 -28.23 -15.65 -2.15
CA LYS A 352 -27.65 -16.19 -0.90
C LYS A 352 -28.38 -15.68 0.33
N ILE A 353 -28.69 -14.38 0.39
CA ILE A 353 -29.45 -13.80 1.51
C ILE A 353 -30.83 -14.44 1.61
N THR A 354 -31.50 -14.64 0.47
CA THR A 354 -32.81 -15.29 0.40
C THR A 354 -32.74 -16.74 0.89
N TYR A 355 -31.76 -17.51 0.40
CA TYR A 355 -31.49 -18.88 0.85
C TYR A 355 -31.23 -18.96 2.36
N HIS A 356 -30.40 -18.06 2.90
CA HIS A 356 -30.11 -18.04 4.34
C HIS A 356 -31.33 -17.62 5.18
N LYS A 357 -32.16 -16.70 4.70
CA LYS A 357 -33.44 -16.33 5.35
C LYS A 357 -34.44 -17.49 5.37
N GLU A 358 -34.53 -18.28 4.30
CA GLU A 358 -35.36 -19.49 4.27
C GLU A 358 -34.81 -20.58 5.20
N LYS A 359 -33.49 -20.75 5.23
CA LYS A 359 -32.84 -21.69 6.15
C LYS A 359 -33.03 -21.32 7.62
N LEU A 360 -33.04 -20.02 7.94
CA LEU A 360 -33.37 -19.51 9.28
C LEU A 360 -34.84 -19.74 9.64
N LYS A 361 -35.79 -19.58 8.70
CA LYS A 361 -37.21 -19.91 8.92
C LYS A 361 -37.43 -21.41 9.19
N ASN A 362 -36.63 -22.27 8.57
CA ASN A 362 -36.71 -23.72 8.72
C ASN A 362 -35.90 -24.26 9.92
N PHE A 363 -35.16 -23.41 10.63
CA PHE A 363 -34.40 -23.80 11.82
C PHE A 363 -35.35 -23.95 13.02
N LYS A 364 -35.88 -25.16 13.23
CA LYS A 364 -36.68 -25.46 14.44
C LYS A 364 -35.76 -25.49 15.66
N LYS A 365 -36.09 -24.67 16.66
CA LYS A 365 -35.44 -24.64 17.97
C LYS A 365 -35.83 -25.91 18.74
N GLU A 366 -35.04 -26.98 18.63
CA GLU A 366 -35.16 -28.10 19.57
C GLU A 366 -34.60 -27.63 20.92
N SER A 367 -35.50 -27.31 21.85
CA SER A 367 -35.17 -27.07 23.25
C SER A 367 -34.72 -28.40 23.86
N ALA A 368 -33.42 -28.53 24.09
CA ALA A 368 -32.89 -29.57 24.96
C ALA A 368 -33.25 -29.21 26.41
N GLU A 369 -34.36 -29.77 26.90
CA GLU A 369 -34.60 -29.91 28.34
C GLU A 369 -33.53 -30.88 28.88
N TYR A 370 -32.57 -30.34 29.62
CA TYR A 370 -31.64 -31.12 30.44
C TYR A 370 -32.39 -31.60 31.69
N ASN A 371 -32.56 -32.91 31.82
CA ASN A 371 -32.69 -33.60 33.10
C ASN A 371 -31.34 -34.13 33.54
#